data_AF-A0A9E3XFU9-F1
#
_entry.id   AF-A0A9E3XFU9-F1
#
_cell.length_a   1.000
_cell.length_b   1.000
_cell.length_c   1.000
_cell.angle_alpha   90.00
_cell.angle_beta   90.00
_cell.angle_gamma   90.00
#
_symmetry.space_group_name_H-M   'P 1'
#
loop_
_entity.id
_entity.type
_entity.pdbx_description
1 polymer ?
#
loop_
_entity_poly.entity_id
_entity_poly.type
_entity_poly.pdbx_seq_one_letter_code
_entity_poly.pdbx_strand_id
1 'polypeptide(L)'
;MRTFAQKTGEITFSNRMINPSDPSGMITEFKAGDPIYGMAFFDKSFAAAVGKASASKIPVEVFIYELKAPLYDYQEPSEMQLITGTLTVSGAALQKNYLPVDIVPAGDQVTAYGNPDLAYKKFGPKFDGPVKFAERLSQLEAGEHEIIVKLNANYEFFAEGRFKIKGDNYAAYQGMAETLNQSADNIKSQGTTMPKSARSDKPLEGEMIAAFKASQTYRDRVKGEVLRVVIIDPDWMIRRNQLTGVILHRYIRAAIAVKNSDGSCTLWQNVTFQQDYYGDKFQATKFDGIGDPLKLPCENVQK
;
A
#
# COMPACT_ATOMS: atom_id res chain seq x y z
N MET A 1 32.36 0.95 23.75
CA MET A 1 31.23 1.05 22.80
C MET A 1 29.96 0.90 23.62
N ARG A 2 29.07 1.91 23.64
CA ARG A 2 27.89 1.92 24.51
C ARG A 2 26.86 0.92 23.99
N THR A 3 26.60 -0.10 24.81
CA THR A 3 25.54 -1.09 24.64
C THR A 3 24.19 -0.41 24.82
N PHE A 4 23.57 0.05 23.74
CA PHE A 4 22.11 0.16 23.71
C PHE A 4 21.54 -1.21 23.38
N ALA A 5 21.77 -2.17 24.27
CA ALA A 5 20.99 -3.40 24.28
C ALA A 5 19.67 -3.07 24.98
N GLN A 6 18.71 -2.54 24.22
CA GLN A 6 17.32 -2.84 24.50
C GLN A 6 17.22 -4.37 24.51
N LYS A 7 16.49 -4.95 25.46
CA LYS A 7 16.46 -6.41 25.58
C LYS A 7 16.01 -6.98 24.24
N THR A 8 16.64 -8.06 23.76
CA THR A 8 16.19 -8.73 22.53
C THR A 8 14.69 -9.00 22.65
N GLY A 9 13.91 -8.53 21.67
CA GLY A 9 12.45 -8.64 21.71
C GLY A 9 11.73 -7.49 22.44
N GLU A 10 12.41 -6.40 22.76
CA GLU A 10 11.77 -5.16 23.21
C GLU A 10 11.46 -4.26 22.00
N ILE A 11 10.27 -3.67 22.01
CA ILE A 11 9.87 -2.59 21.10
C ILE A 11 9.90 -1.27 21.88
N THR A 12 10.66 -0.30 21.38
CA THR A 12 10.66 1.07 21.94
C THR A 12 9.95 2.04 21.03
N PHE A 13 9.43 3.11 21.66
CA PHE A 13 8.60 4.09 20.98
C PHE A 13 9.14 5.51 21.13
N SER A 14 8.81 6.36 20.16
CA SER A 14 9.15 7.77 20.16
C SER A 14 8.07 8.56 19.42
N ASN A 15 7.97 9.87 19.71
CA ASN A 15 7.13 10.80 18.94
C ASN A 15 7.88 11.41 17.73
N ARG A 16 9.05 10.88 17.42
CA ARG A 16 9.86 11.24 16.26
C ARG A 16 10.51 10.01 15.66
N MET A 17 10.95 10.11 14.42
CA MET A 17 11.63 9.02 13.73
C MET A 17 12.83 8.52 14.55
N ILE A 18 12.89 7.20 14.76
CA ILE A 18 13.95 6.56 15.54
C ILE A 18 15.14 6.27 14.63
N ASN A 19 16.32 6.82 14.97
CA ASN A 19 17.57 6.43 14.34
C ASN A 19 18.09 5.13 14.99
N PRO A 20 18.15 4.00 14.27
CA PRO A 20 18.60 2.73 14.85
C PRO A 20 20.07 2.75 15.27
N SER A 21 20.93 3.61 14.70
CA SER A 21 22.34 3.71 15.11
C SER A 21 22.55 4.57 16.35
N ASP A 22 21.59 5.43 16.68
CA ASP A 22 21.61 6.34 17.82
C ASP A 22 20.19 6.57 18.36
N PRO A 23 19.60 5.54 18.98
CA PRO A 23 18.23 5.62 19.47
C PRO A 23 18.15 6.61 20.64
N SER A 24 17.49 7.75 20.42
CA SER A 24 17.31 8.79 21.44
C SER A 24 15.90 9.36 21.45
N GLY A 25 15.46 9.86 22.61
CA GLY A 25 14.11 10.40 22.79
C GLY A 25 13.02 9.33 22.80
N MET A 26 13.32 8.17 23.38
CA MET A 26 12.30 7.15 23.62
C MET A 26 11.36 7.62 24.72
N ILE A 27 10.06 7.47 24.49
CA ILE A 27 9.02 7.82 25.44
C ILE A 27 7.99 6.70 25.50
N THR A 28 7.31 6.57 26.64
CA THR A 28 6.24 5.58 26.86
C THR A 28 4.90 6.25 27.14
N GLU A 29 4.82 7.57 27.04
CA GLU A 29 3.63 8.36 27.29
C GLU A 29 3.42 9.33 26.11
N PHE A 30 2.22 9.28 25.53
CA PHE A 30 1.83 10.11 24.40
C PHE A 30 0.49 10.79 24.68
N LYS A 31 0.24 11.87 23.97
CA LYS A 31 -1.08 12.50 23.92
C LYS A 31 -1.86 11.99 22.70
N ALA A 32 -3.18 12.01 22.78
CA ALA A 32 -4.02 11.73 21.63
C ALA A 32 -3.66 12.67 20.46
N GLY A 33 -3.36 12.09 19.30
CA GLY A 33 -2.92 12.81 18.09
C GLY A 33 -1.40 12.96 17.96
N ASP A 34 -0.59 12.52 18.93
CA ASP A 34 0.86 12.48 18.76
C ASP A 34 1.25 11.41 17.73
N PRO A 35 2.27 11.65 16.89
CA PRO A 35 2.84 10.59 16.08
C PRO A 35 3.52 9.55 16.98
N ILE A 36 3.47 8.28 16.57
CA ILE A 36 4.02 7.13 17.31
C ILE A 36 4.84 6.28 16.35
N TYR A 37 6.17 6.34 16.54
CA TYR A 37 7.14 5.51 15.86
C TYR A 37 7.56 4.37 16.78
N GLY A 38 7.63 3.15 16.26
CA GLY A 38 8.12 1.98 16.99
C GLY A 38 9.36 1.38 16.33
N MET A 39 10.25 0.80 17.14
CA MET A 39 11.41 0.06 16.67
C MET A 39 11.65 -1.15 17.57
N ALA A 40 11.68 -2.34 16.98
CA ALA A 40 12.11 -3.56 17.66
C ALA A 40 13.61 -3.77 17.48
N PHE A 41 14.33 -4.13 18.54
CA PHE A 41 15.78 -4.40 18.50
C PHE A 41 16.10 -5.86 18.83
N PHE A 42 17.16 -6.36 18.20
CA PHE A 42 17.60 -7.75 18.31
C PHE A 42 19.11 -7.83 18.53
N ASP A 43 19.57 -8.90 19.17
CA ASP A 43 20.99 -9.24 19.36
C ASP A 43 21.67 -9.80 18.09
N LYS A 44 20.87 -10.29 17.14
CA LYS A 44 21.28 -10.84 15.85
C LYS A 44 20.44 -10.25 14.72
N SER A 45 20.70 -10.65 13.48
CA SER A 45 19.85 -10.23 12.36
C SER A 45 18.40 -10.66 12.58
N PHE A 46 17.44 -9.87 12.09
CA PHE A 46 16.02 -10.13 12.22
C PHE A 46 15.67 -11.54 11.72
N ALA A 47 16.17 -11.95 10.56
CA ALA A 47 15.95 -13.28 10.02
C ALA A 47 16.47 -14.40 10.96
N ALA A 48 17.60 -14.19 11.63
CA ALA A 48 18.12 -15.14 12.62
C ALA A 48 17.38 -15.07 13.96
N ALA A 49 16.83 -13.91 14.33
CA ALA A 49 16.03 -13.71 15.53
C ALA A 49 14.73 -14.52 15.48
N VAL A 50 14.09 -14.57 14.31
CA VAL A 50 12.84 -15.32 14.08
C VAL A 50 13.05 -16.74 13.52
N GLY A 51 14.28 -17.26 13.54
CA GLY A 51 14.58 -18.64 13.12
C GLY A 51 14.44 -18.92 11.62
N LYS A 52 14.58 -17.89 10.75
CA LYS A 52 14.39 -17.97 9.29
C LYS A 52 15.57 -17.38 8.51
N ALA A 53 16.81 -17.69 8.91
CA ALA A 53 18.03 -17.09 8.34
C ALA A 53 18.17 -17.24 6.80
N SER A 54 17.54 -18.24 6.19
CA SER A 54 17.56 -18.50 4.74
C SER A 54 16.34 -17.96 3.97
N ALA A 55 15.35 -17.37 4.65
CA ALA A 55 14.14 -16.88 3.98
C ALA A 55 14.43 -15.61 3.16
N SER A 56 13.84 -15.51 1.97
CA SER A 56 13.91 -14.28 1.16
C SER A 56 12.86 -13.24 1.55
N LYS A 57 11.79 -13.68 2.23
CA LYS A 57 10.68 -12.86 2.73
C LYS A 57 10.14 -13.47 4.01
N ILE A 58 9.81 -12.63 4.98
CA ILE A 58 9.22 -13.04 6.26
C ILE A 58 7.98 -12.17 6.51
N PRO A 59 6.77 -12.76 6.61
CA PRO A 59 5.61 -12.05 7.11
C PRO A 59 5.71 -11.87 8.63
N VAL A 60 5.52 -10.64 9.09
CA VAL A 60 5.43 -10.26 10.49
C VAL A 60 4.02 -9.77 10.75
N GLU A 61 3.32 -10.41 11.66
CA GLU A 61 2.03 -9.92 12.16
C GLU A 61 2.31 -8.91 13.28
N VAL A 62 1.72 -7.73 13.16
CA VAL A 62 1.79 -6.66 14.13
C VAL A 62 0.43 -6.58 14.80
N PHE A 63 0.35 -6.99 16.05
CA PHE A 63 -0.85 -6.92 16.86
C PHE A 63 -0.80 -5.69 17.75
N ILE A 64 -1.92 -4.97 17.80
CA ILE A 64 -2.13 -3.88 18.75
C ILE A 64 -3.26 -4.29 19.68
N TYR A 65 -2.98 -4.29 20.98
CA TYR A 65 -3.93 -4.55 22.05
C TYR A 65 -4.10 -3.31 22.91
N GLU A 66 -5.23 -3.23 23.58
CA GLU A 66 -5.46 -2.37 24.73
C GLU A 66 -5.50 -3.23 25.99
N LEU A 67 -4.75 -2.85 27.02
CA LEU A 67 -4.86 -3.50 28.32
C LEU A 67 -6.08 -2.94 29.05
N LYS A 68 -7.10 -3.78 29.25
CA LYS A 68 -8.29 -3.42 30.03
C LYS A 68 -8.06 -3.75 31.50
N ALA A 69 -8.38 -2.79 32.35
CA ALA A 69 -8.46 -3.02 33.78
C ALA A 69 -9.46 -4.15 34.08
N PRO A 70 -9.21 -4.96 35.12
CA PRO A 70 -10.14 -6.01 35.51
C PRO A 70 -11.48 -5.41 35.95
N LEU A 71 -12.59 -6.11 35.67
CA LEU A 71 -13.93 -5.68 36.11
C LEU A 71 -14.14 -5.95 37.60
N TYR A 72 -13.42 -6.93 38.15
CA TYR A 72 -13.46 -7.32 39.55
C TYR A 72 -12.05 -7.52 40.09
N ASP A 73 -11.86 -7.35 41.39
CA ASP A 73 -10.57 -7.45 42.08
C ASP A 73 -9.85 -8.80 41.94
N TYR A 74 -10.58 -9.89 41.67
CA TYR A 74 -10.02 -11.23 41.44
C TYR A 74 -9.58 -11.49 39.98
N GLN A 75 -9.86 -10.57 39.06
CA GLN A 75 -9.48 -10.72 37.66
C GLN A 75 -8.12 -10.06 37.41
N GLU A 76 -7.32 -10.69 36.57
CA GLU A 76 -6.13 -10.04 36.00
C GLU A 76 -6.56 -9.09 34.86
N PRO A 77 -5.79 -8.02 34.59
CA PRO A 77 -5.97 -7.20 33.40
C PRO A 77 -6.00 -8.06 32.13
N SER A 78 -6.89 -7.75 31.20
CA SER A 78 -7.07 -8.52 29.97
C SER A 78 -6.60 -7.74 28.74
N GLU A 79 -5.91 -8.41 27.83
CA GLU A 79 -5.52 -7.83 26.54
C GLU A 79 -6.70 -7.90 25.56
N MET A 80 -7.25 -6.74 25.19
CA MET A 80 -8.28 -6.64 24.16
C MET A 80 -7.63 -6.30 22.82
N GLN A 81 -7.68 -7.22 21.85
CA GLN A 81 -7.11 -6.95 20.54
C GLN A 81 -7.87 -5.80 19.85
N LEU A 82 -7.16 -4.75 19.49
CA LEU A 82 -7.70 -3.63 18.75
C LEU A 82 -7.67 -3.91 17.24
N ILE A 83 -6.51 -4.33 16.73
CA ILE A 83 -6.27 -4.53 15.30
C ILE A 83 -5.03 -5.41 15.08
N THR A 84 -4.94 -6.03 13.91
CA THR A 84 -3.73 -6.70 13.42
C THR A 84 -3.43 -6.22 12.00
N GLY A 85 -2.15 -6.19 11.65
CA GLY A 85 -1.67 -5.93 10.30
C GLY A 85 -0.50 -6.84 9.93
N THR A 86 -0.25 -7.04 8.64
CA THR A 86 0.86 -7.89 8.18
C THR A 86 1.93 -7.08 7.45
N LEU A 87 3.10 -6.95 8.06
CA LEU A 87 4.30 -6.39 7.47
C LEU A 87 5.11 -7.50 6.79
N THR A 88 5.36 -7.39 5.49
CA THR A 88 6.34 -8.24 4.80
C THR A 88 7.72 -7.62 4.91
N VAL A 89 8.68 -8.36 5.47
CA VAL A 89 10.10 -7.98 5.55
C VAL A 89 10.89 -8.78 4.52
N SER A 90 11.76 -8.12 3.78
CA SER A 90 12.57 -8.73 2.72
C SER A 90 13.91 -8.03 2.53
N GLY A 91 14.72 -8.47 1.56
CA GLY A 91 15.94 -7.77 1.15
C GLY A 91 16.94 -7.51 2.28
N ALA A 92 17.47 -6.29 2.33
CA ALA A 92 18.48 -5.90 3.31
C ALA A 92 17.90 -5.75 4.73
N ALA A 93 16.60 -5.50 4.88
CA ALA A 93 15.93 -5.43 6.18
C ALA A 93 16.03 -6.75 6.96
N LEU A 94 16.08 -7.90 6.27
CA LEU A 94 16.26 -9.22 6.91
C LEU A 94 17.58 -9.36 7.66
N GLN A 95 18.61 -8.61 7.24
CA GLN A 95 19.96 -8.68 7.80
C GLN A 95 20.21 -7.63 8.89
N LYS A 96 19.24 -6.74 9.15
CA LYS A 96 19.34 -5.74 10.22
C LYS A 96 19.05 -6.37 11.56
N ASN A 97 19.66 -5.85 12.61
CA ASN A 97 19.39 -6.21 14.00
C ASN A 97 18.30 -5.32 14.63
N TYR A 98 17.48 -4.69 13.79
CA TYR A 98 16.34 -3.89 14.19
C TYR A 98 15.25 -4.00 13.12
N LEU A 99 14.00 -3.75 13.52
CA LEU A 99 12.84 -3.70 12.64
C LEU A 99 11.99 -2.46 12.97
N PRO A 100 11.84 -1.51 12.05
CA PRO A 100 10.87 -0.43 12.21
C PRO A 100 9.45 -0.97 12.26
N VAL A 101 8.69 -0.55 13.27
CA VAL A 101 7.29 -0.91 13.50
C VAL A 101 6.51 0.39 13.69
N ASP A 102 6.28 1.08 12.59
CA ASP A 102 5.47 2.30 12.59
C ASP A 102 4.06 2.01 13.12
N ILE A 103 3.60 2.78 14.10
CA ILE A 103 2.25 2.67 14.65
C ILE A 103 1.36 3.74 14.01
N VAL A 104 1.66 5.01 14.28
CA VAL A 104 1.04 6.17 13.61
C VAL A 104 2.13 7.22 13.36
N PRO A 105 3.02 7.03 12.38
CA PRO A 105 4.07 7.99 12.09
C PRO A 105 3.48 9.26 11.48
N ALA A 106 4.27 10.33 11.39
CA ALA A 106 3.89 11.48 10.58
C ALA A 106 3.82 11.08 9.09
N GLY A 107 2.89 11.69 8.35
CA GLY A 107 2.58 11.29 6.98
C GLY A 107 3.76 11.35 6.00
N ASP A 108 4.72 12.24 6.23
CA ASP A 108 5.94 12.44 5.45
C ASP A 108 7.13 11.57 5.93
N GLN A 109 6.99 10.86 7.06
CA GLN A 109 8.06 10.09 7.71
C GLN A 109 7.71 8.61 7.92
N VAL A 110 6.96 8.00 7.00
CA VAL A 110 6.66 6.56 7.08
C VAL A 110 7.85 5.73 6.60
N THR A 111 8.40 4.88 7.47
CA THR A 111 9.51 3.99 7.11
C THR A 111 9.04 2.84 6.21
N ALA A 112 7.86 2.29 6.46
CA ALA A 112 7.39 1.08 5.79
C ALA A 112 6.90 1.32 4.35
N TYR A 113 6.24 2.43 4.03
CA TYR A 113 5.66 2.59 2.68
C TYR A 113 6.69 2.95 1.60
N GLY A 114 7.77 3.66 1.99
CA GLY A 114 8.86 4.07 1.11
C GLY A 114 10.05 3.13 1.00
N ASN A 115 10.09 2.08 1.81
CA ASN A 115 11.16 1.10 1.75
C ASN A 115 10.69 -0.13 0.92
N PRO A 116 11.36 -0.51 -0.17
CA PRO A 116 11.00 -1.73 -0.92
C PRO A 116 11.14 -3.02 -0.10
N ASP A 117 11.96 -3.00 0.95
CA ASP A 117 12.20 -4.15 1.82
C ASP A 117 11.13 -4.34 2.89
N LEU A 118 10.27 -3.33 3.10
CA LEU A 118 9.16 -3.33 4.07
C LEU A 118 7.85 -3.09 3.32
N ALA A 119 6.87 -3.99 3.44
CA ALA A 119 5.63 -3.83 2.69
C ALA A 119 4.40 -4.26 3.48
N TYR A 120 3.48 -3.32 3.66
CA TYR A 120 2.09 -3.62 4.00
C TYR A 120 1.26 -3.81 2.73
N LYS A 121 0.28 -4.71 2.80
CA LYS A 121 -0.66 -4.93 1.70
C LYS A 121 -1.64 -3.76 1.58
N LYS A 122 -2.15 -3.53 0.38
CA LYS A 122 -3.30 -2.64 0.14
C LYS A 122 -4.56 -3.49 -0.03
N PHE A 123 -5.60 -3.20 0.74
CA PHE A 123 -6.90 -3.86 0.64
C PHE A 123 -7.95 -2.82 0.22
N GLY A 124 -8.39 -2.90 -1.04
CA GLY A 124 -9.24 -1.86 -1.63
C GLY A 124 -8.55 -0.49 -1.63
N PRO A 125 -9.20 0.58 -1.15
CA PRO A 125 -8.61 1.92 -1.15
C PRO A 125 -7.59 2.16 -0.02
N LYS A 126 -7.47 1.24 0.96
CA LYS A 126 -6.69 1.46 2.19
C LYS A 126 -5.48 0.54 2.29
N PHE A 127 -4.36 1.09 2.72
CA PHE A 127 -3.20 0.29 3.13
C PHE A 127 -3.42 -0.34 4.51
N ASP A 128 -2.85 -1.52 4.72
CA ASP A 128 -2.76 -2.18 6.03
C ASP A 128 -1.68 -1.52 6.91
N GLY A 129 -1.53 -1.95 8.16
CA GLY A 129 -0.49 -1.41 9.03
C GLY A 129 -0.84 -0.01 9.56
N PRO A 130 0.09 0.97 9.54
CA PRO A 130 -0.08 2.28 10.16
C PRO A 130 -1.38 3.01 9.85
N VAL A 131 -1.91 2.85 8.62
CA VAL A 131 -3.20 3.47 8.25
C VAL A 131 -4.32 2.89 9.10
N LYS A 132 -4.47 1.57 9.16
CA LYS A 132 -5.52 0.93 9.97
C LYS A 132 -5.27 1.05 11.47
N PHE A 133 -4.01 1.13 11.88
CA PHE A 133 -3.65 1.37 13.28
C PHE A 133 -4.16 2.73 13.73
N ALA A 134 -3.92 3.78 12.93
CA ALA A 134 -4.45 5.11 13.18
C ALA A 134 -6.00 5.15 13.18
N GLU A 135 -6.65 4.48 12.22
CA GLU A 135 -8.12 4.37 12.20
C GLU A 135 -8.68 3.67 13.44
N ARG A 136 -7.96 2.68 13.96
CA ARG A 136 -8.42 1.98 15.15
C ARG A 136 -8.19 2.80 16.42
N LEU A 137 -7.06 3.48 16.54
CA LEU A 137 -6.77 4.37 17.66
C LEU A 137 -7.72 5.58 17.69
N SER A 138 -8.25 6.03 16.54
CA SER A 138 -9.22 7.14 16.49
C SER A 138 -10.56 6.82 17.14
N GLN A 139 -10.84 5.54 17.39
CA GLN A 139 -12.08 5.03 17.97
C GLN A 139 -11.99 4.78 19.49
N LEU A 140 -10.86 5.11 20.11
CA LEU A 140 -10.73 4.99 21.55
C LEU A 140 -11.60 6.03 22.27
N GLU A 141 -12.12 5.65 23.43
CA GLU A 141 -12.90 6.52 24.29
C GLU A 141 -12.00 7.59 24.93
N ALA A 142 -12.60 8.62 25.53
CA ALA A 142 -11.83 9.59 26.30
C ALA A 142 -11.18 8.92 27.52
N GLY A 143 -9.91 9.22 27.79
CA GLY A 143 -9.19 8.66 28.93
C GLY A 143 -7.73 8.34 28.63
N GLU A 144 -7.14 7.55 29.52
CA GLU A 144 -5.79 6.97 29.37
C GLU A 144 -5.93 5.49 28.99
N HIS A 145 -5.21 5.08 27.94
CA HIS A 145 -5.16 3.69 27.48
C HIS A 145 -3.73 3.19 27.49
N GLU A 146 -3.51 2.00 28.04
CA GLU A 146 -2.25 1.27 27.89
C GLU A 146 -2.32 0.39 26.63
N ILE A 147 -1.47 0.70 25.66
CA ILE A 147 -1.38 0.02 24.38
C ILE A 147 -0.21 -0.95 24.40
N ILE A 148 -0.45 -2.17 23.93
CA ILE A 148 0.56 -3.22 23.81
C ILE A 148 0.72 -3.54 22.33
N VAL A 149 1.95 -3.47 21.84
CA VAL A 149 2.31 -3.88 20.48
C VAL A 149 3.07 -5.19 20.57
N LYS A 150 2.59 -6.22 19.87
CA LYS A 150 3.26 -7.53 19.78
C LYS A 150 3.59 -7.87 18.35
N LEU A 151 4.79 -8.39 18.13
CA LEU A 151 5.21 -8.92 16.84
C LEU A 151 5.25 -10.43 16.87
N ASN A 152 4.62 -11.01 15.86
CA ASN A 152 4.60 -12.45 15.64
C ASN A 152 5.18 -12.77 14.26
N ALA A 153 6.03 -13.78 14.19
CA ALA A 153 6.47 -14.39 12.94
C ALA A 153 6.42 -15.90 13.11
N ASN A 154 5.85 -16.60 12.13
CA ASN A 154 5.74 -18.06 12.17
C ASN A 154 5.00 -18.58 13.43
N TYR A 155 3.95 -17.88 13.85
CA TYR A 155 3.12 -18.23 15.02
C TYR A 155 3.83 -18.13 16.38
N GLU A 156 5.01 -17.52 16.45
CA GLU A 156 5.73 -17.23 17.69
C GLU A 156 5.89 -15.72 17.92
N PHE A 157 5.56 -15.26 19.13
CA PHE A 157 5.88 -13.90 19.57
C PHE A 157 7.38 -13.76 19.75
N PHE A 158 7.96 -12.72 19.14
CA PHE A 158 9.39 -12.46 19.23
C PHE A 158 9.72 -11.04 19.68
N ALA A 159 8.75 -10.12 19.72
CA ALA A 159 8.92 -8.81 20.32
C ALA A 159 7.63 -8.24 20.93
N GLU A 160 7.76 -7.46 22.00
CA GLU A 160 6.68 -6.73 22.66
C GLU A 160 7.16 -5.34 23.11
N GLY A 161 6.26 -4.35 23.04
CA GLY A 161 6.44 -3.08 23.71
C GLY A 161 5.12 -2.47 24.16
N ARG A 162 5.20 -1.56 25.12
CA ARG A 162 4.05 -0.92 25.74
C ARG A 162 4.21 0.60 25.78
N PHE A 163 3.11 1.31 25.62
CA PHE A 163 3.04 2.75 25.83
C PHE A 163 1.64 3.15 26.28
N LYS A 164 1.54 4.33 26.87
CA LYS A 164 0.28 4.96 27.28
C LYS A 164 -0.06 6.08 26.33
N ILE A 165 -1.35 6.19 25.99
CA ILE A 165 -1.89 7.34 25.27
C ILE A 165 -3.00 7.96 26.10
N LYS A 166 -2.98 9.28 26.23
CA LYS A 166 -3.97 10.03 27.02
C LYS A 166 -4.58 11.16 26.22
N GLY A 167 -5.90 11.31 26.31
CA GLY A 167 -6.60 12.43 25.72
C GLY A 167 -8.11 12.34 25.88
N ASP A 168 -8.77 13.47 25.66
CA ASP A 168 -10.23 13.56 25.73
C ASP A 168 -10.90 13.29 24.37
N ASN A 169 -10.11 13.24 23.29
CA ASN A 169 -10.57 13.00 21.94
C ASN A 169 -9.44 12.40 21.08
N TYR A 170 -9.72 11.25 20.45
CA TYR A 170 -8.77 10.52 19.61
C TYR A 170 -8.99 10.72 18.09
N ALA A 171 -9.99 11.51 17.69
CA ALA A 171 -10.37 11.72 16.29
C ALA A 171 -9.23 12.31 15.42
N ALA A 172 -8.21 12.95 16.00
CA ALA A 172 -7.03 13.41 15.29
C ALA A 172 -6.34 12.28 14.50
N TYR A 173 -6.36 11.04 15.03
CA TYR A 173 -5.79 9.88 14.35
C TYR A 173 -6.52 9.51 13.05
N GLN A 174 -7.80 9.90 12.89
CA GLN A 174 -8.51 9.70 11.63
C GLN A 174 -7.89 10.55 10.49
N GLY A 175 -7.59 11.82 10.75
CA GLY A 175 -6.91 12.68 9.78
C GLY A 175 -5.48 12.21 9.48
N MET A 176 -4.79 11.66 10.48
CA MET A 176 -3.48 11.03 10.27
C MET A 176 -3.60 9.77 9.40
N ALA A 177 -4.60 8.93 9.61
CA ALA A 177 -4.84 7.75 8.77
C ALA A 177 -5.04 8.11 7.30
N GLU A 178 -5.84 9.16 7.03
CA GLU A 178 -6.06 9.67 5.68
C GLU A 178 -4.77 10.19 5.05
N THR A 179 -4.00 10.97 5.80
CA THR A 179 -2.69 11.49 5.36
C THR A 179 -1.72 10.34 5.07
N LEU A 180 -1.63 9.35 5.96
CA LEU A 180 -0.79 8.16 5.79
C LEU A 180 -1.18 7.37 4.54
N ASN A 181 -2.48 7.20 4.29
CA ASN A 181 -2.98 6.46 3.14
C ASN A 181 -2.64 7.19 1.82
N GLN A 182 -2.78 8.51 1.80
CA GLN A 182 -2.40 9.35 0.66
C GLN A 182 -0.89 9.31 0.41
N SER A 183 -0.07 9.42 1.46
CA SER A 183 1.39 9.30 1.36
C SER A 183 1.83 7.94 0.85
N ALA A 184 1.24 6.85 1.36
CA ALA A 184 1.52 5.50 0.90
C ALA A 184 1.23 5.35 -0.60
N ASP A 185 0.08 5.83 -1.03
CA ASP A 185 -0.35 5.79 -2.43
C ASP A 185 0.58 6.62 -3.33
N ASN A 186 0.95 7.83 -2.89
CA ASN A 186 1.90 8.69 -3.57
C ASN A 186 3.24 7.98 -3.79
N ILE A 187 3.84 7.48 -2.71
CA ILE A 187 5.13 6.80 -2.72
C ILE A 187 5.11 5.59 -3.65
N LYS A 188 4.09 4.73 -3.57
CA LYS A 188 3.98 3.54 -4.43
C LYS A 188 3.77 3.90 -5.90
N SER A 189 3.20 5.08 -6.19
CA SER A 189 2.96 5.55 -7.56
C SER A 189 4.12 6.31 -8.19
N GLN A 190 5.13 6.77 -7.44
CA GLN A 190 6.21 7.61 -7.96
C GLN A 190 6.96 7.00 -9.16
N GLY A 191 7.12 5.67 -9.16
CA GLY A 191 7.77 4.92 -10.24
C GLY A 191 6.84 4.53 -11.40
N THR A 192 5.53 4.76 -11.28
CA THR A 192 4.58 4.42 -12.34
C THR A 192 4.89 5.26 -13.56
N THR A 193 5.06 4.61 -14.71
CA THR A 193 5.32 5.25 -16.00
C THR A 193 4.41 4.63 -17.06
N MET A 194 4.24 5.31 -18.18
CA MET A 194 3.60 4.71 -19.35
C MET A 194 4.41 3.49 -19.82
N PRO A 195 3.77 2.37 -20.19
CA PRO A 195 4.49 1.26 -20.78
C PRO A 195 5.12 1.67 -22.11
N LYS A 196 6.19 0.99 -22.51
CA LYS A 196 6.80 1.20 -23.83
C LYS A 196 5.79 0.82 -24.91
N SER A 197 5.70 1.65 -25.94
CA SER A 197 4.88 1.34 -27.12
C SER A 197 5.47 0.14 -27.85
N ALA A 198 4.67 -0.89 -28.09
CA ALA A 198 5.06 -2.04 -28.90
C ALA A 198 5.05 -1.72 -30.41
N ARG A 199 4.23 -0.74 -30.80
CA ARG A 199 4.21 -0.14 -32.15
C ARG A 199 3.77 1.32 -32.07
N SER A 200 4.08 2.11 -33.10
CA SER A 200 3.50 3.44 -33.28
C SER A 200 2.61 3.43 -34.51
N ASP A 201 1.36 3.83 -34.34
CA ASP A 201 0.35 3.83 -35.40
C ASP A 201 -0.63 4.98 -35.13
N LYS A 202 -0.28 6.18 -35.61
CA LYS A 202 -1.02 7.40 -35.30
C LYS A 202 -2.49 7.38 -35.73
N PRO A 203 -2.84 6.84 -36.91
CA PRO A 203 -4.24 6.64 -37.28
C PRO A 203 -5.00 5.77 -36.28
N LEU A 204 -4.44 4.60 -35.94
CA LEU A 204 -5.10 3.67 -35.00
C LEU A 204 -5.18 4.26 -33.58
N GLU A 205 -4.14 4.94 -33.11
CA GLU A 205 -4.16 5.67 -31.83
C GLU A 205 -5.31 6.70 -31.79
N GLY A 206 -5.55 7.42 -32.90
CA GLY A 206 -6.67 8.35 -33.04
C GLY A 206 -8.03 7.66 -32.97
N GLU A 207 -8.20 6.53 -33.67
CA GLU A 207 -9.42 5.71 -33.61
C GLU A 207 -9.68 5.18 -32.20
N MET A 208 -8.64 4.71 -31.50
CA MET A 208 -8.72 4.24 -30.12
C MET A 208 -9.20 5.34 -29.17
N ILE A 209 -8.65 6.55 -29.28
CA ILE A 209 -9.09 7.69 -28.47
C ILE A 209 -10.55 8.00 -28.74
N ALA A 210 -10.98 8.02 -30.00
CA ALA A 210 -12.37 8.30 -30.38
C ALA A 210 -13.32 7.23 -29.82
N ALA A 211 -13.00 5.94 -30.03
CA ALA A 211 -13.79 4.82 -29.53
C ALA A 211 -13.86 4.80 -27.99
N PHE A 212 -12.74 5.10 -27.32
CA PHE A 212 -12.69 5.19 -25.86
C PHE A 212 -13.58 6.33 -25.34
N LYS A 213 -13.46 7.54 -25.90
CA LYS A 213 -14.28 8.70 -25.50
C LYS A 213 -15.78 8.50 -25.78
N ALA A 214 -16.13 7.75 -26.82
CA ALA A 214 -17.52 7.43 -27.15
C ALA A 214 -18.13 6.35 -26.23
N SER A 215 -17.30 5.60 -25.50
CA SER A 215 -17.75 4.50 -24.63
C SER A 215 -18.51 4.99 -23.40
N GLN A 216 -19.41 4.14 -22.90
CA GLN A 216 -20.12 4.41 -21.64
C GLN A 216 -19.14 4.44 -20.45
N THR A 217 -18.13 3.58 -20.46
CA THR A 217 -17.09 3.54 -19.42
C THR A 217 -16.36 4.87 -19.27
N TYR A 218 -16.05 5.55 -20.38
CA TYR A 218 -15.42 6.86 -20.31
C TYR A 218 -16.36 7.91 -19.72
N ARG A 219 -17.63 7.90 -20.13
CA ARG A 219 -18.65 8.85 -19.64
C ARG A 219 -18.94 8.69 -18.14
N ASP A 220 -19.01 7.45 -17.66
CA ASP A 220 -19.44 7.17 -16.29
C ASP A 220 -18.29 7.07 -15.30
N ARG A 221 -17.22 6.36 -15.67
CA ARG A 221 -16.15 5.95 -14.74
C ARG A 221 -14.87 6.78 -14.88
N VAL A 222 -14.41 7.01 -16.10
CA VAL A 222 -13.08 7.60 -16.32
C VAL A 222 -13.15 9.12 -16.15
N LYS A 223 -13.90 9.79 -17.02
CA LYS A 223 -13.99 11.27 -17.11
C LYS A 223 -12.61 11.95 -17.24
N GLY A 224 -12.57 13.19 -17.72
CA GLY A 224 -11.30 13.95 -17.82
C GLY A 224 -10.57 13.86 -19.17
N GLU A 225 -9.38 14.45 -19.24
CA GLU A 225 -8.65 14.71 -20.48
C GLU A 225 -7.71 13.54 -20.82
N VAL A 226 -7.85 12.95 -22.02
CA VAL A 226 -6.90 11.95 -22.51
C VAL A 226 -5.59 12.63 -22.89
N LEU A 227 -4.51 12.33 -22.17
CA LEU A 227 -3.20 12.92 -22.38
C LEU A 227 -2.34 12.15 -23.37
N ARG A 228 -2.39 10.81 -23.31
CA ARG A 228 -1.56 9.92 -24.13
C ARG A 228 -2.18 8.54 -24.25
N VAL A 229 -2.03 7.94 -25.42
CA VAL A 229 -2.30 6.51 -25.68
C VAL A 229 -1.01 5.87 -26.20
N VAL A 230 -0.74 4.63 -25.78
CA VAL A 230 0.35 3.81 -26.32
C VAL A 230 -0.17 2.41 -26.58
N ILE A 231 0.11 1.87 -27.76
CA ILE A 231 -0.27 0.50 -28.12
C ILE A 231 0.74 -0.45 -27.49
N ILE A 232 0.27 -1.39 -26.67
CA ILE A 232 1.15 -2.30 -25.90
C ILE A 232 1.25 -3.70 -26.53
N ASP A 233 0.36 -4.02 -27.47
CA ASP A 233 0.47 -5.23 -28.28
C ASP A 233 1.21 -4.94 -29.60
N PRO A 234 2.12 -5.82 -30.05
CA PRO A 234 2.88 -5.59 -31.29
C PRO A 234 2.01 -5.70 -32.54
N ASP A 235 0.93 -6.48 -32.49
CA ASP A 235 -0.05 -6.64 -33.57
C ASP A 235 -1.42 -7.01 -33.02
N TRP A 236 -2.41 -7.04 -33.90
CA TRP A 236 -3.75 -7.53 -33.60
C TRP A 236 -3.78 -9.03 -33.30
N MET A 237 -4.51 -9.39 -32.25
CA MET A 237 -4.77 -10.78 -31.86
C MET A 237 -6.09 -11.24 -32.45
N ILE A 238 -6.09 -12.30 -33.27
CA ILE A 238 -7.31 -12.85 -33.88
C ILE A 238 -7.99 -13.84 -32.92
N ARG A 239 -9.27 -13.63 -32.63
CA ARG A 239 -10.13 -14.63 -31.99
C ARG A 239 -11.00 -15.34 -33.02
N ARG A 240 -11.00 -16.67 -32.93
CA ARG A 240 -11.80 -17.58 -33.75
C ARG A 240 -12.81 -18.32 -32.90
N ASN A 241 -13.92 -18.73 -33.52
CA ASN A 241 -14.80 -19.70 -32.91
C ASN A 241 -14.03 -21.02 -32.73
N GLN A 242 -14.08 -21.59 -31.52
CA GLN A 242 -13.29 -22.79 -31.18
C GLN A 242 -13.69 -24.03 -31.98
N LEU A 243 -14.95 -24.11 -32.41
CA LEU A 243 -15.49 -25.28 -33.13
C LEU A 243 -15.35 -25.12 -34.65
N THR A 244 -15.71 -23.96 -35.18
CA THR A 244 -15.78 -23.76 -36.64
C THR A 244 -14.52 -23.14 -37.23
N GLY A 245 -13.64 -22.57 -36.42
CA GLY A 245 -12.44 -21.86 -36.87
C GLY A 245 -12.71 -20.50 -37.54
N VAL A 246 -13.98 -20.11 -37.69
CA VAL A 246 -14.41 -18.83 -38.27
C VAL A 246 -13.85 -17.68 -37.43
N ILE A 247 -13.33 -16.65 -38.10
CA ILE A 247 -12.86 -15.42 -37.44
C ILE A 247 -14.07 -14.69 -36.85
N LEU A 248 -14.02 -14.38 -35.56
CA LEU A 248 -15.07 -13.62 -34.88
C LEU A 248 -14.71 -12.13 -34.84
N HIS A 249 -13.50 -11.85 -34.38
CA HIS A 249 -12.97 -10.49 -34.26
C HIS A 249 -11.46 -10.54 -34.12
N ARG A 250 -10.84 -9.38 -34.17
CA ARG A 250 -9.48 -9.16 -33.66
C ARG A 250 -9.49 -8.12 -32.56
N TYR A 251 -8.58 -8.23 -31.60
CA TYR A 251 -8.42 -7.26 -30.53
C TYR A 251 -6.97 -6.81 -30.40
N ILE A 252 -6.78 -5.64 -29.82
CA ILE A 252 -5.47 -5.05 -29.54
C ILE A 252 -5.57 -4.25 -28.24
N ARG A 253 -4.50 -4.26 -27.45
CA ARG A 253 -4.46 -3.54 -26.17
C ARG A 253 -3.60 -2.30 -26.24
N ALA A 254 -4.00 -1.30 -25.46
CA ALA A 254 -3.29 -0.07 -25.23
C ALA A 254 -3.22 0.27 -23.73
N ALA A 255 -2.40 1.26 -23.40
CA ALA A 255 -2.48 1.97 -22.14
C ALA A 255 -2.81 3.44 -22.39
N ILE A 256 -3.67 4.02 -21.54
CA ILE A 256 -4.15 5.40 -21.71
C ILE A 256 -3.90 6.18 -20.42
N ALA A 257 -3.20 7.31 -20.54
CA ALA A 257 -3.07 8.29 -19.48
C ALA A 257 -4.19 9.34 -19.58
N VAL A 258 -4.85 9.61 -18.45
CA VAL A 258 -5.94 10.58 -18.34
C VAL A 258 -5.63 11.57 -17.21
N LYS A 259 -5.87 12.86 -17.46
CA LYS A 259 -5.88 13.90 -16.43
C LYS A 259 -7.29 14.07 -15.88
N ASN A 260 -7.46 13.83 -14.60
CA ASN A 260 -8.72 13.98 -13.90
C ASN A 260 -9.03 15.47 -13.66
N SER A 261 -10.27 15.79 -13.29
CA SER A 261 -10.70 17.17 -13.02
C SER A 261 -10.01 17.81 -11.81
N ASP A 262 -9.53 17.01 -10.86
CA ASP A 262 -8.73 17.45 -9.72
C ASP A 262 -7.26 17.73 -10.06
N GLY A 263 -6.87 17.56 -11.33
CA GLY A 263 -5.51 17.75 -11.83
C GLY A 263 -4.59 16.54 -11.66
N SER A 264 -5.03 15.48 -10.97
CA SER A 264 -4.26 14.23 -10.87
C SER A 264 -4.27 13.44 -12.19
N CYS A 265 -3.29 12.56 -12.38
CA CYS A 265 -3.22 11.70 -13.56
C CYS A 265 -3.42 10.22 -13.21
N THR A 266 -4.19 9.55 -14.05
CA THR A 266 -4.51 8.12 -13.95
C THR A 266 -3.97 7.38 -15.18
N LEU A 267 -3.28 6.27 -14.94
CA LEU A 267 -2.93 5.30 -15.96
C LEU A 267 -3.98 4.20 -16.00
N TRP A 268 -4.68 4.07 -17.12
CA TRP A 268 -5.52 2.93 -17.41
C TRP A 268 -4.75 1.89 -18.19
N GLN A 269 -4.41 0.79 -17.53
CA GLN A 269 -3.70 -0.32 -18.15
C GLN A 269 -4.67 -1.27 -18.86
N ASN A 270 -4.18 -1.95 -19.89
CA ASN A 270 -4.92 -2.99 -20.61
C ASN A 270 -6.27 -2.52 -21.16
N VAL A 271 -6.30 -1.33 -21.75
CA VAL A 271 -7.47 -0.85 -22.50
C VAL A 271 -7.58 -1.68 -23.77
N THR A 272 -8.66 -2.43 -23.93
CA THR A 272 -8.85 -3.36 -25.04
C THR A 272 -9.76 -2.74 -26.08
N PHE A 273 -9.31 -2.80 -27.33
CA PHE A 273 -10.06 -2.40 -28.51
C PHE A 273 -10.28 -3.60 -29.42
N GLN A 274 -11.42 -3.63 -30.07
CA GLN A 274 -11.84 -4.75 -30.92
C GLN A 274 -12.29 -4.26 -32.29
N GLN A 275 -12.13 -5.13 -33.30
CA GLN A 275 -12.79 -5.01 -34.60
C GLN A 275 -13.46 -6.34 -34.93
N ASP A 276 -14.79 -6.32 -35.07
CA ASP A 276 -15.56 -7.50 -35.46
C ASP A 276 -15.23 -7.90 -36.90
N TYR A 277 -15.32 -9.19 -37.21
CA TYR A 277 -15.15 -9.70 -38.57
C TYR A 277 -16.50 -10.02 -39.18
N TYR A 278 -16.84 -9.34 -40.28
CA TYR A 278 -18.13 -9.50 -40.96
C TYR A 278 -18.00 -9.18 -42.45
N GLY A 279 -18.56 -10.03 -43.31
CA GLY A 279 -18.51 -9.84 -44.77
C GLY A 279 -17.08 -9.73 -45.30
N ASP A 280 -16.21 -10.64 -44.86
CA ASP A 280 -14.80 -10.78 -45.22
C ASP A 280 -13.88 -9.60 -44.85
N LYS A 281 -14.34 -8.68 -44.00
CA LYS A 281 -13.56 -7.54 -43.53
C LYS A 281 -13.70 -7.30 -42.03
N PHE A 282 -12.66 -6.70 -41.45
CA PHE A 282 -12.73 -6.15 -40.10
C PHE A 282 -13.50 -4.82 -40.12
N GLN A 283 -14.40 -4.66 -39.15
CA GLN A 283 -15.20 -3.45 -38.97
C GLN A 283 -14.39 -2.36 -38.24
N ALA A 284 -15.03 -1.22 -37.98
CA ALA A 284 -14.43 -0.11 -37.25
C ALA A 284 -13.98 -0.51 -35.84
N THR A 285 -12.94 0.16 -35.36
CA THR A 285 -12.41 0.00 -34.00
C THR A 285 -13.47 0.41 -32.96
N LYS A 286 -13.77 -0.50 -32.02
CA LYS A 286 -14.63 -0.22 -30.87
C LYS A 286 -13.90 -0.47 -29.56
N PHE A 287 -14.32 0.25 -28.53
CA PHE A 287 -13.90 -0.04 -27.16
C PHE A 287 -14.55 -1.35 -26.68
N ASP A 288 -13.76 -2.23 -26.07
CA ASP A 288 -14.22 -3.52 -25.54
C ASP A 288 -14.16 -3.57 -24.01
N GLY A 289 -13.08 -3.07 -23.41
CA GLY A 289 -12.92 -3.09 -21.97
C GLY A 289 -11.67 -2.37 -21.46
N ILE A 290 -11.56 -2.26 -20.14
CA ILE A 290 -10.47 -1.56 -19.46
C ILE A 290 -10.12 -2.25 -18.14
N GLY A 291 -8.84 -2.31 -17.81
CA GLY A 291 -8.36 -2.81 -16.53
C GLY A 291 -8.52 -1.79 -15.39
N ASP A 292 -7.93 -2.13 -14.24
CA ASP A 292 -7.93 -1.24 -13.09
C ASP A 292 -7.01 -0.02 -13.29
N PRO A 293 -7.41 1.15 -12.77
CA PRO A 293 -6.59 2.34 -12.85
C PRO A 293 -5.42 2.25 -11.89
N LEU A 294 -4.29 2.84 -12.29
CA LEU A 294 -3.16 3.12 -11.43
C LEU A 294 -2.93 4.62 -11.35
N LYS A 295 -2.52 5.10 -10.18
CA LYS A 295 -2.04 6.48 -10.05
C LYS A 295 -0.74 6.64 -10.84
N LEU A 296 -0.67 7.72 -11.60
CA LEU A 296 0.46 8.08 -12.45
C LEU A 296 0.86 9.53 -12.12
N PRO A 297 2.11 9.80 -11.69
CA PRO A 297 2.60 11.17 -11.64
C PRO A 297 2.50 11.81 -13.03
N CYS A 298 1.90 13.00 -13.13
CA CYS A 298 1.62 13.60 -14.43
C CYS A 298 2.89 13.88 -15.25
N GLU A 299 4.01 14.18 -14.57
CA GLU A 299 5.34 14.31 -15.15
C GLU A 299 5.90 13.01 -15.76
N ASN A 300 5.34 11.85 -15.38
CA ASN A 300 5.71 10.55 -15.92
C ASN A 300 4.91 10.16 -17.17
N VAL A 301 3.92 10.96 -17.58
CA VAL A 301 3.08 10.65 -18.77
C VAL A 301 3.91 10.63 -20.06
N GLN A 302 4.96 11.44 -20.16
CA GLN A 302 5.79 11.57 -21.37
C GLN A 302 7.12 10.81 -21.30
N LYS A 303 7.44 10.19 -20.16
CA LYS A 303 8.58 9.28 -20.04
C LYS A 303 8.34 8.01 -20.88
#